data_AF-A0A9D1NGX1-F1
#
_entry.id   AF-A0A9D1NGX1-F1
#
_cell.length_a   1.000
_cell.length_b   1.000
_cell.length_c   1.000
_cell.angle_alpha   90.00
_cell.angle_beta   90.00
_cell.angle_gamma   90.00
#
_symmetry.space_group_name_H-M   'P 1'
#
loop_
_entity.id
_entity.type
_entity.pdbx_description
1 polymer ?
#
loop_
_entity_poly.entity_id
_entity_poly.type
_entity_poly.pdbx_seq_one_letter_code
_entity_poly.pdbx_strand_id
1 'polypeptide(L)'
;MQKKNRWKLGALALTIAMAIQAVPAFAFDISSFSGIGTDYASWEKEAPPSAVMPTPEPTPTPTPTPTPTPTPQQPTKFREVEIARATTTYGTYASQANRNSNMELAARAIDYTVIPNGGDFSFNEVVGPRTAARGYKEATIFVGDQKEQGLGGGICQVSSTVYMAAKKARLQILERYPHSIPVTYCSREDEATVSWGVLDFRFRNNTGDPIRLEAACSGGVVKIVIYQRVPVYD
;
A
#
# COMPACT_ATOMS: atom_id res chain seq x y z
N MET A 1 -28.76 -17.10 -43.62
CA MET A 1 -29.06 -17.91 -42.42
C MET A 1 -28.35 -17.28 -41.23
N GLN A 2 -29.09 -16.59 -40.37
CA GLN A 2 -28.58 -15.89 -39.17
C GLN A 2 -29.08 -16.65 -37.93
N LYS A 3 -28.17 -17.12 -37.07
CA LYS A 3 -28.53 -17.70 -35.75
C LYS A 3 -28.20 -16.68 -34.66
N LYS A 4 -29.24 -16.07 -34.10
CA LYS A 4 -29.21 -15.23 -32.89
C LYS A 4 -29.34 -16.13 -31.67
N ASN A 5 -28.34 -16.15 -30.79
CA ASN A 5 -28.47 -16.76 -29.46
C ASN A 5 -28.61 -15.66 -28.41
N ARG A 6 -29.85 -15.48 -27.93
CA ARG A 6 -30.24 -14.63 -26.80
C ARG A 6 -30.17 -15.47 -25.53
N TRP A 7 -29.37 -15.07 -24.55
CA TRP A 7 -29.44 -15.62 -23.18
C TRP A 7 -29.99 -14.55 -22.25
N LYS A 8 -31.03 -14.94 -21.51
CA LYS A 8 -31.85 -14.10 -20.63
C LYS A 8 -31.13 -13.86 -19.30
N LEU A 9 -31.19 -12.63 -18.81
CA LEU A 9 -30.84 -12.24 -17.44
C LEU A 9 -31.85 -12.86 -16.45
N GLY A 10 -31.34 -13.49 -15.39
CA GLY A 10 -32.09 -13.83 -14.19
C GLY A 10 -31.65 -12.93 -13.04
N ALA A 11 -32.56 -12.08 -12.57
CA ALA A 11 -32.37 -11.26 -11.38
C ALA A 11 -32.70 -12.09 -10.13
N LEU A 12 -31.78 -12.14 -9.16
CA LEU A 12 -32.06 -12.63 -7.82
C LEU A 12 -31.85 -11.47 -6.85
N ALA A 13 -32.95 -10.88 -6.38
CA ALA A 13 -32.95 -9.90 -5.31
C ALA A 13 -32.87 -10.64 -3.97
N LEU A 14 -31.78 -10.45 -3.22
CA LEU A 14 -31.64 -10.91 -1.84
C LEU A 14 -31.81 -9.71 -0.91
N THR A 15 -32.99 -9.61 -0.30
CA THR A 15 -33.33 -8.60 0.70
C THR A 15 -32.77 -9.05 2.06
N ILE A 16 -31.79 -8.32 2.61
CA ILE A 16 -31.31 -8.53 3.99
C ILE A 16 -32.07 -7.56 4.89
N ALA A 17 -32.93 -8.10 5.75
CA ALA A 17 -33.68 -7.36 6.76
C ALA A 17 -32.75 -6.96 7.92
N MET A 18 -32.78 -5.67 8.29
CA MET A 18 -32.17 -5.17 9.53
C MET A 18 -33.05 -5.52 10.73
N ALA A 19 -32.49 -6.22 11.72
CA ALA A 19 -33.11 -6.42 13.02
C ALA A 19 -32.67 -5.30 13.98
N ILE A 20 -33.62 -4.46 14.39
CA ILE A 20 -33.46 -3.49 15.47
C ILE A 20 -33.89 -4.19 16.76
N GLN A 21 -32.95 -4.41 17.70
CA GLN A 21 -33.28 -4.90 19.04
C GLN A 21 -33.67 -3.71 19.93
N ALA A 22 -34.89 -3.77 20.48
CA ALA A 22 -35.39 -2.86 21.49
C ALA A 22 -34.91 -3.32 22.88
N VAL A 23 -34.42 -2.38 23.70
CA VAL A 23 -34.16 -2.57 25.13
C VAL A 23 -35.43 -2.26 25.95
N PRO A 24 -35.78 -3.06 26.96
CA PRO A 24 -37.00 -2.84 27.74
C PRO A 24 -36.83 -1.73 28.79
N ALA A 25 -37.88 -0.92 28.93
CA ALA A 25 -38.04 0.07 29.99
C ALA A 25 -38.32 -0.62 31.34
N PHE A 26 -37.55 -0.28 32.38
CA PHE A 26 -37.86 -0.64 33.75
C PHE A 26 -38.91 0.33 34.30
N ALA A 27 -40.10 -0.19 34.58
CA ALA A 27 -41.12 0.48 35.40
C ALA A 27 -41.02 -0.05 36.82
N PHE A 28 -40.86 0.84 37.80
CA PHE A 28 -40.98 0.52 39.23
C PHE A 28 -42.45 0.62 39.64
N ASP A 29 -42.98 -0.48 40.16
CA ASP A 29 -44.33 -0.62 40.71
C ASP A 29 -44.34 -0.22 42.18
N ILE A 30 -45.18 0.76 42.52
CA ILE A 30 -45.42 1.24 43.88
C ILE A 30 -46.81 0.78 44.35
N SER A 31 -46.94 -0.50 44.69
CA SER A 31 -48.18 -1.00 45.30
C SER A 31 -47.96 -2.16 46.29
N SER A 32 -47.52 -1.81 47.50
CA SER A 32 -47.81 -2.57 48.72
C SER A 32 -47.85 -1.57 49.90
N PHE A 33 -49.02 -1.04 50.28
CA PHE A 33 -49.87 -1.53 51.39
C PHE A 33 -49.07 -1.78 52.68
N SER A 34 -49.42 -1.33 53.88
CA SER A 34 -50.50 -0.51 54.45
C SER A 34 -50.21 -0.47 55.96
N GLY A 35 -50.40 0.67 56.63
CA GLY A 35 -50.28 0.70 58.08
C GLY A 35 -50.60 2.07 58.65
N ILE A 36 -51.88 2.31 58.93
CA ILE A 36 -52.35 3.43 59.76
C ILE A 36 -52.32 2.92 61.20
N GLY A 37 -51.48 3.53 62.04
CA GLY A 37 -51.44 3.34 63.49
C GLY A 37 -51.58 4.72 64.16
N THR A 38 -52.56 4.82 65.05
CA THR A 38 -53.03 6.03 65.73
C THR A 38 -52.55 6.06 67.18
N ASP A 39 -51.51 6.83 67.49
CA ASP A 39 -50.96 6.85 68.85
C ASP A 39 -50.33 8.24 69.15
N TYR A 40 -51.15 9.15 69.70
CA TYR A 40 -50.67 10.37 70.34
C TYR A 40 -50.44 10.09 71.83
N ALA A 41 -49.19 9.98 72.28
CA ALA A 41 -48.77 10.31 73.65
C ALA A 41 -47.25 10.21 73.86
N SER A 42 -46.77 11.06 74.77
CA SER A 42 -45.51 10.98 75.53
C SER A 42 -44.19 11.36 74.85
N TRP A 43 -43.49 12.24 75.56
CA TRP A 43 -42.34 13.05 75.24
C TRP A 43 -41.16 12.51 76.04
N GLU A 44 -40.09 12.09 75.38
CA GLU A 44 -38.75 12.08 75.98
C GLU A 44 -37.84 12.99 75.17
N LYS A 45 -37.19 13.90 75.88
CA LYS A 45 -36.24 14.87 75.35
C LYS A 45 -34.97 14.15 74.89
N GLU A 46 -34.75 14.02 73.60
CA GLU A 46 -33.40 13.83 73.08
C GLU A 46 -32.84 15.18 72.61
N ALA A 47 -31.69 15.55 73.16
CA ALA A 47 -30.94 16.72 72.68
C ALA A 47 -30.48 16.45 71.23
N PRO A 48 -30.55 17.45 70.33
CA PRO A 48 -30.09 17.24 68.96
C PRO A 48 -28.59 16.92 68.96
N PRO A 49 -28.12 15.95 68.15
CA PRO A 49 -26.70 15.68 68.01
C PRO A 49 -25.99 16.93 67.49
N SER A 50 -24.87 17.30 68.10
CA SER A 50 -23.99 18.39 67.63
C SER A 50 -23.68 18.19 66.15
N ALA A 51 -24.16 19.11 65.31
CA ALA A 51 -23.86 19.13 63.89
C ALA A 51 -22.33 19.30 63.71
N VAL A 52 -21.66 18.23 63.31
CA VAL A 52 -20.29 18.31 62.79
C VAL A 52 -20.42 18.97 61.41
N MET A 53 -19.91 20.20 61.27
CA MET A 53 -19.89 20.85 59.96
C MET A 53 -19.03 20.02 58.99
N PRO A 54 -19.47 19.76 57.75
CA PRO A 54 -18.61 19.16 56.75
C PRO A 54 -17.45 20.11 56.44
N THR A 55 -16.22 19.62 56.58
CA THR A 55 -15.02 20.32 56.09
C THR A 55 -15.19 20.57 54.59
N PRO A 56 -14.96 21.79 54.06
CA PRO A 56 -15.07 22.03 52.63
C PRO A 56 -14.06 21.16 51.89
N GLU A 57 -14.57 20.33 50.98
CA GLU A 57 -13.76 19.53 50.07
C GLU A 57 -12.92 20.47 49.18
N PRO A 58 -11.61 20.24 49.00
CA PRO A 58 -10.79 21.11 48.17
C PRO A 58 -11.28 21.05 46.72
N THR A 59 -11.67 22.20 46.17
CA THR A 59 -12.05 22.34 44.77
C THR A 59 -10.93 21.79 43.86
N PRO A 60 -11.21 20.86 42.94
CA PRO A 60 -10.18 20.34 42.05
C PRO A 60 -9.67 21.48 41.15
N THR A 61 -8.36 21.73 41.20
CA THR A 61 -7.68 22.66 40.29
C THR A 61 -7.88 22.18 38.84
N PRO A 62 -8.31 23.04 37.90
CA PRO A 62 -8.48 22.63 36.51
C PRO A 62 -7.14 22.12 35.96
N THR A 63 -7.12 20.88 35.49
CA THR A 63 -5.96 20.33 34.76
C THR A 63 -5.80 21.12 33.46
N PRO A 64 -4.59 21.64 33.14
CA PRO A 64 -4.39 22.35 31.89
C PRO A 64 -4.74 21.42 30.72
N THR A 65 -5.64 21.87 29.85
CA THR A 65 -5.95 21.16 28.60
C THR A 65 -4.66 21.05 27.79
N PRO A 66 -4.27 19.86 27.30
CA PRO A 66 -3.06 19.72 26.49
C PRO A 66 -3.20 20.61 25.24
N THR A 67 -2.26 21.53 25.06
CA THR A 67 -2.15 22.29 23.81
C THR A 67 -1.99 21.29 22.66
N PRO A 68 -2.78 21.37 21.57
CA PRO A 68 -2.61 20.46 20.45
C PRO A 68 -1.19 20.63 19.91
N THR A 69 -0.42 19.54 19.91
CA THR A 69 0.88 19.50 19.24
C THR A 69 0.66 19.89 17.78
N PRO A 70 1.35 20.90 17.23
CA PRO A 70 1.20 21.25 15.82
C PRO A 70 1.50 20.01 14.98
N THR A 71 0.55 19.64 14.12
CA THR A 71 0.76 18.52 13.19
C THR A 71 1.94 18.89 12.29
N PRO A 72 2.97 18.03 12.15
CA PRO A 72 4.09 18.30 11.26
C PRO A 72 3.56 18.62 9.86
N GLN A 73 3.87 19.81 9.35
CA GLN A 73 3.42 20.22 8.03
C GLN A 73 4.15 19.37 6.99
N GLN A 74 3.40 18.56 6.24
CA GLN A 74 3.96 17.75 5.17
C GLN A 74 4.47 18.67 4.04
N PRO A 75 5.72 18.51 3.58
CA PRO A 75 6.26 19.33 2.50
C PRO A 75 5.46 19.14 1.22
N THR A 76 5.09 20.26 0.58
CA THR A 76 4.37 20.26 -0.71
C THR A 76 5.31 20.41 -1.90
N LYS A 77 6.56 20.84 -1.65
CA LYS A 77 7.62 21.03 -2.65
C LYS A 77 8.76 20.06 -2.38
N PHE A 78 9.28 19.49 -3.46
CA PHE A 78 10.43 18.60 -3.42
C PHE A 78 11.44 19.01 -4.47
N ARG A 79 12.72 19.00 -4.12
CA ARG A 79 13.82 19.02 -5.08
C ARG A 79 14.20 17.59 -5.40
N GLU A 80 14.37 17.27 -6.66
CA GLU A 80 14.83 15.95 -7.08
C GLU A 80 16.35 15.93 -7.27
N VAL A 81 17.01 15.02 -6.58
CA VAL A 81 18.46 14.80 -6.65
C VAL A 81 18.70 13.39 -7.18
N GLU A 82 19.39 13.26 -8.31
CA GLU A 82 19.77 11.96 -8.83
C GLU A 82 20.76 11.27 -7.87
N ILE A 83 20.41 10.08 -7.38
CA ILE A 83 21.26 9.30 -6.49
C ILE A 83 21.82 8.05 -7.17
N ALA A 84 21.19 7.58 -8.25
CA ALA A 84 21.72 6.46 -9.04
C ALA A 84 21.17 6.44 -10.46
N ARG A 85 21.96 5.83 -11.35
CA ARG A 85 21.61 5.58 -12.75
C ARG A 85 22.16 4.24 -13.23
N ALA A 86 21.36 3.50 -13.96
CA ALA A 86 21.79 2.29 -14.67
C ALA A 86 21.21 2.25 -16.08
N THR A 87 21.98 1.63 -16.97
CA THR A 87 21.58 1.39 -18.34
C THR A 87 21.96 -0.03 -18.77
N THR A 88 21.15 -0.62 -19.62
CA THR A 88 21.48 -1.82 -20.40
C THR A 88 21.12 -1.58 -21.86
N THR A 89 21.76 -2.27 -22.79
CA THR A 89 21.54 -2.09 -24.23
C THR A 89 20.81 -3.28 -24.84
N TYR A 90 20.14 -3.07 -25.96
CA TYR A 90 19.44 -4.11 -26.72
C TYR A 90 19.41 -3.81 -28.21
N GLY A 91 19.27 -4.86 -29.03
CA GLY A 91 19.18 -4.72 -30.48
C GLY A 91 17.85 -4.11 -30.94
N THR A 92 17.91 -3.19 -31.90
CA THR A 92 16.76 -2.48 -32.48
C THR A 92 16.26 -3.09 -33.79
N TYR A 93 16.69 -4.32 -34.11
CA TYR A 93 16.28 -5.03 -35.31
C TYR A 93 14.77 -5.26 -35.36
N ALA A 94 14.19 -5.24 -36.56
CA ALA A 94 12.74 -5.47 -36.76
C ALA A 94 12.26 -6.82 -36.22
N SER A 95 13.10 -7.85 -36.25
CA SER A 95 12.82 -9.17 -35.66
C SER A 95 12.60 -9.12 -34.14
N GLN A 96 13.10 -8.09 -33.46
CA GLN A 96 12.98 -7.89 -32.02
C GLN A 96 11.87 -6.87 -31.66
N ALA A 97 11.05 -6.45 -32.61
CA ALA A 97 10.05 -5.39 -32.39
C ALA A 97 9.10 -5.72 -31.22
N ASN A 98 8.59 -6.95 -31.13
CA ASN A 98 7.69 -7.36 -30.04
C ASN A 98 8.38 -7.30 -28.68
N ARG A 99 9.59 -7.84 -28.59
CA ARG A 99 10.42 -7.78 -27.39
C ARG A 99 10.66 -6.34 -26.93
N ASN A 100 10.98 -5.46 -27.88
CA ASN A 100 11.28 -4.06 -27.59
C ASN A 100 10.01 -3.32 -27.13
N SER A 101 8.85 -3.56 -27.78
CA SER A 101 7.55 -3.06 -27.33
C SER A 101 7.20 -3.53 -25.91
N ASN A 102 7.52 -4.77 -25.53
CA ASN A 102 7.28 -5.28 -24.18
C ASN A 102 8.10 -4.53 -23.12
N MET A 103 9.39 -4.30 -23.40
CA MET A 103 10.25 -3.55 -22.49
C MET A 103 9.82 -2.08 -22.38
N GLU A 104 9.39 -1.47 -23.48
CA GLU A 104 8.79 -0.13 -23.48
C GLU A 104 7.54 -0.05 -22.61
N LEU A 105 6.65 -1.04 -22.70
CA LEU A 105 5.47 -1.12 -21.84
C LEU A 105 5.83 -1.24 -20.36
N ALA A 106 6.81 -2.07 -20.00
CA ALA A 106 7.27 -2.18 -18.62
C ALA A 106 7.97 -0.92 -18.11
N ALA A 107 8.83 -0.30 -18.92
CA ALA A 107 9.47 0.96 -18.54
C ALA A 107 8.42 2.05 -18.28
N ARG A 108 7.41 2.18 -19.16
CA ARG A 108 6.29 3.11 -18.95
C ARG A 108 5.49 2.85 -17.68
N ALA A 109 5.32 1.58 -17.28
CA ALA A 109 4.62 1.24 -16.05
C ALA A 109 5.41 1.63 -14.78
N ILE A 110 6.74 1.63 -14.86
CA ILE A 110 7.63 1.98 -13.74
C ILE A 110 7.87 3.49 -13.66
N ASP A 111 7.83 4.18 -14.80
CA ASP A 111 8.15 5.60 -14.87
C ASP A 111 7.27 6.42 -13.92
N TYR A 112 7.89 7.40 -13.24
CA TYR A 112 7.29 8.22 -12.19
C TYR A 112 6.83 7.48 -10.91
N THR A 113 7.16 6.20 -10.72
CA THR A 113 6.86 5.50 -9.45
C THR A 113 7.56 6.19 -8.28
N VAL A 114 6.78 6.61 -7.27
CA VAL A 114 7.29 7.21 -6.02
C VAL A 114 7.18 6.19 -4.90
N ILE A 115 8.28 5.98 -4.17
CA ILE A 115 8.33 5.08 -3.02
C ILE A 115 8.67 5.92 -1.78
N PRO A 116 7.78 6.00 -0.77
CA PRO A 116 8.05 6.76 0.45
C PRO A 116 9.23 6.14 1.23
N ASN A 117 9.82 6.89 2.15
CA ASN A 117 10.83 6.32 3.05
C ASN A 117 10.22 5.15 3.84
N GLY A 118 10.95 4.04 3.93
CA GLY A 118 10.48 2.77 4.51
C GLY A 118 9.54 1.97 3.60
N GLY A 119 9.10 2.52 2.46
CA GLY A 119 8.22 1.84 1.51
C GLY A 119 8.95 0.80 0.67
N ASP A 120 8.19 -0.21 0.22
CA ASP A 120 8.70 -1.28 -0.64
C ASP A 120 8.30 -1.04 -2.09
N PHE A 121 9.21 -1.38 -3.00
CA PHE A 121 8.92 -1.53 -4.42
C PHE A 121 8.83 -3.03 -4.75
N SER A 122 7.81 -3.40 -5.52
CA SER A 122 7.69 -4.69 -6.18
C SER A 122 7.60 -4.47 -7.69
N PHE A 123 8.50 -5.12 -8.43
CA PHE A 123 8.49 -5.03 -9.89
C PHE A 123 7.20 -5.59 -10.47
N ASN A 124 6.72 -6.71 -9.93
CA ASN A 124 5.47 -7.31 -10.37
C ASN A 124 4.26 -6.43 -10.02
N GLU A 125 4.14 -5.90 -8.81
CA GLU A 125 3.00 -5.03 -8.45
C GLU A 125 2.91 -3.80 -9.36
N VAL A 126 4.04 -3.18 -9.69
CA VAL A 126 4.09 -1.99 -10.55
C VAL A 126 3.81 -2.31 -12.02
N VAL A 127 4.41 -3.37 -12.56
CA VAL A 127 4.29 -3.69 -14.00
C VAL A 127 3.01 -4.50 -14.32
N GLY A 128 2.55 -5.31 -13.37
CA GLY A 128 1.35 -6.15 -13.48
C GLY A 128 1.51 -7.39 -14.38
N PRO A 129 0.42 -8.14 -14.65
CA PRO A 129 0.47 -9.37 -15.43
C PRO A 129 0.82 -9.11 -16.91
N ARG A 130 1.58 -10.03 -17.53
CA ARG A 130 2.09 -9.89 -18.91
C ARG A 130 1.12 -10.52 -19.91
N THR A 131 -0.06 -9.91 -20.07
CA THR A 131 -1.15 -10.43 -20.93
C THR A 131 -1.26 -9.68 -22.26
N ALA A 132 -1.79 -10.36 -23.28
CA ALA A 132 -2.08 -9.74 -24.58
C ALA A 132 -3.06 -8.55 -24.46
N ALA A 133 -4.04 -8.63 -23.56
CA ALA A 133 -4.98 -7.54 -23.29
C ALA A 133 -4.31 -6.26 -22.73
N ARG A 134 -3.15 -6.40 -22.08
CA ARG A 134 -2.33 -5.28 -21.60
C ARG A 134 -1.29 -4.82 -22.63
N GLY A 135 -1.37 -5.34 -23.86
CA GLY A 135 -0.51 -4.98 -24.98
C GLY A 135 0.80 -5.76 -25.06
N TYR A 136 1.03 -6.74 -24.16
CA TYR A 136 2.21 -7.59 -24.25
C TYR A 136 2.12 -8.51 -25.47
N LYS A 137 3.26 -8.70 -26.12
CA LYS A 137 3.39 -9.49 -27.34
C LYS A 137 4.30 -10.68 -27.10
N GLU A 138 4.14 -11.70 -27.92
CA GLU A 138 5.03 -12.86 -27.90
C GLU A 138 6.44 -12.46 -28.36
N ALA A 139 7.42 -12.89 -27.57
CA ALA A 139 8.83 -12.77 -27.84
C ALA A 139 9.57 -13.90 -27.11
N THR A 140 10.86 -14.05 -27.38
CA THR A 140 11.67 -15.07 -26.71
C THR A 140 11.66 -14.87 -25.19
N ILE A 141 11.24 -15.91 -24.47
CA ILE A 141 11.32 -16.06 -23.02
C ILE A 141 12.25 -17.24 -22.68
N PHE A 142 12.70 -17.28 -21.43
CA PHE A 142 13.46 -18.42 -20.90
C PHE A 142 12.57 -19.20 -19.93
N VAL A 143 12.38 -20.49 -20.19
CA VAL A 143 11.66 -21.42 -19.33
C VAL A 143 12.64 -22.52 -18.94
N GLY A 144 13.08 -22.52 -17.67
CA GLY A 144 14.18 -23.38 -17.24
C GLY A 144 15.47 -23.07 -18.02
N ASP A 145 15.96 -24.07 -18.75
CA ASP A 145 17.13 -23.98 -19.62
C ASP A 145 16.79 -23.81 -21.12
N GLN A 146 15.52 -23.64 -21.47
CA GLN A 146 15.05 -23.56 -22.85
C GLN A 146 14.59 -22.15 -23.25
N LYS A 147 14.70 -21.87 -24.55
CA LYS A 147 14.15 -20.65 -25.18
C LYS A 147 12.81 -20.98 -25.82
N GLU A 148 11.77 -20.28 -25.41
CA GLU A 148 10.41 -20.45 -25.94
C GLU A 148 9.85 -19.10 -26.40
N GLN A 149 8.76 -19.12 -27.17
CA GLN A 149 7.98 -17.91 -27.43
C GLN A 149 6.90 -17.76 -26.36
N GLY A 150 6.83 -16.58 -25.76
CA GLY A 150 5.83 -16.28 -24.75
C GLY A 150 5.60 -14.79 -24.56
N LEU A 151 4.51 -14.45 -23.90
CA LEU A 151 4.14 -13.06 -23.67
C LEU A 151 5.13 -12.39 -22.69
N GLY A 152 5.57 -11.18 -23.05
CA GLY A 152 6.45 -10.40 -22.17
C GLY A 152 7.92 -10.80 -22.25
N GLY A 153 8.39 -11.42 -23.35
CA GLY A 153 9.82 -11.56 -23.59
C GLY A 153 10.55 -10.21 -23.54
N GLY A 154 11.70 -10.18 -22.86
CA GLY A 154 12.53 -8.97 -22.63
C GLY A 154 12.35 -8.29 -21.28
N ILE A 155 11.29 -8.61 -20.52
CA ILE A 155 10.95 -7.91 -19.26
C ILE A 155 12.02 -8.05 -18.17
N CYS A 156 12.70 -9.20 -18.09
CA CYS A 156 13.79 -9.40 -17.14
C CYS A 156 14.96 -8.43 -17.36
N GLN A 157 15.18 -7.91 -18.58
CA GLN A 157 16.22 -6.89 -18.79
C GLN A 157 15.85 -5.57 -18.10
N VAL A 158 14.57 -5.20 -18.13
CA VAL A 158 14.09 -4.01 -17.41
C VAL A 158 14.26 -4.22 -15.91
N SER A 159 13.85 -5.38 -15.38
CA SER A 159 14.04 -5.74 -13.97
C SER A 159 15.50 -5.69 -13.53
N SER A 160 16.41 -6.32 -14.28
CA SER A 160 17.86 -6.24 -14.03
C SER A 160 18.36 -4.80 -14.02
N THR A 161 17.87 -3.94 -14.94
CA THR A 161 18.30 -2.54 -14.99
C THR A 161 17.79 -1.75 -13.77
N VAL A 162 16.58 -2.04 -13.27
CA VAL A 162 16.07 -1.46 -12.01
C VAL A 162 16.93 -1.92 -10.84
N TYR A 163 17.25 -3.20 -10.77
CA TYR A 163 18.11 -3.75 -9.74
C TYR A 163 19.51 -3.12 -9.73
N MET A 164 20.14 -2.94 -10.90
CA MET A 164 21.42 -2.25 -11.02
C MET A 164 21.36 -0.81 -10.47
N ALA A 165 20.27 -0.08 -10.75
CA ALA A 165 20.08 1.27 -10.20
C ALA A 165 19.86 1.24 -8.68
N ALA A 166 19.02 0.33 -8.18
CA ALA A 166 18.76 0.14 -6.76
C ALA A 166 20.03 -0.24 -5.99
N LYS A 167 20.86 -1.14 -6.55
CA LYS A 167 22.16 -1.53 -5.99
C LYS A 167 23.11 -0.34 -5.91
N LYS A 168 23.21 0.48 -6.96
CA LYS A 168 24.03 1.71 -6.95
C LYS A 168 23.54 2.74 -5.93
N ALA A 169 22.23 2.86 -5.74
CA ALA A 169 21.60 3.71 -4.73
C ALA A 169 21.71 3.13 -3.30
N ARG A 170 22.31 1.94 -3.12
CA ARG A 170 22.41 1.23 -1.83
C ARG A 170 21.06 0.99 -1.15
N LEU A 171 20.02 0.77 -1.95
CA LEU A 171 18.70 0.40 -1.45
C LEU A 171 18.74 -1.02 -0.86
N GLN A 172 17.93 -1.27 0.16
CA GLN A 172 17.83 -2.59 0.77
C GLN A 172 17.10 -3.55 -0.17
N ILE A 173 17.83 -4.52 -0.73
CA ILE A 173 17.24 -5.55 -1.58
C ILE A 173 16.49 -6.56 -0.71
N LEU A 174 15.21 -6.78 -1.01
CA LEU A 174 14.33 -7.69 -0.28
C LEU A 174 14.17 -9.03 -0.99
N GLU A 175 14.10 -9.01 -2.32
CA GLU A 175 13.92 -10.19 -3.14
C GLU A 175 14.68 -10.02 -4.45
N ARG A 176 15.51 -11.01 -4.79
CA ARG A 176 16.28 -11.02 -6.04
C ARG A 176 16.67 -12.44 -6.39
N TYR A 177 16.44 -12.82 -7.64
CA TYR A 177 16.88 -14.09 -8.21
C TYR A 177 17.68 -13.85 -9.49
N PRO A 178 18.80 -14.53 -9.70
CA PRO A 178 19.46 -14.54 -11.00
C PRO A 178 18.75 -15.53 -11.95
N HIS A 179 18.99 -15.46 -13.27
CA HIS A 179 18.42 -16.41 -14.24
C HIS A 179 18.98 -17.83 -14.02
N SER A 180 18.41 -18.87 -14.62
CA SER A 180 19.08 -20.19 -14.61
C SER A 180 20.25 -20.25 -15.61
N ILE A 181 20.18 -19.46 -16.69
CA ILE A 181 21.21 -19.36 -17.73
C ILE A 181 21.71 -17.92 -17.82
N PRO A 182 23.03 -17.67 -18.01
CA PRO A 182 23.55 -16.32 -18.20
C PRO A 182 22.87 -15.58 -19.35
N VAL A 183 22.60 -14.29 -19.12
CA VAL A 183 22.08 -13.36 -20.14
C VAL A 183 23.20 -12.47 -20.67
N THR A 184 22.99 -11.84 -21.83
CA THR A 184 24.03 -11.04 -22.52
C THR A 184 24.00 -9.55 -22.21
N TYR A 185 22.95 -9.04 -21.57
CA TYR A 185 22.74 -7.61 -21.37
C TYR A 185 23.23 -7.08 -20.02
N CYS A 186 23.64 -7.95 -19.09
CA CYS A 186 24.26 -7.59 -17.82
C CYS A 186 25.09 -8.77 -17.28
N SER A 187 25.92 -8.52 -16.27
CA SER A 187 26.66 -9.58 -15.58
C SER A 187 25.77 -10.39 -14.63
N ARG A 188 26.28 -11.53 -14.17
CA ARG A 188 25.54 -12.51 -13.37
C ARG A 188 25.05 -11.94 -12.03
N GLU A 189 25.84 -11.07 -11.43
CA GLU A 189 25.57 -10.35 -10.18
C GLU A 189 24.59 -9.18 -10.34
N ASP A 190 24.30 -8.78 -11.58
CA ASP A 190 23.36 -7.72 -11.97
C ASP A 190 22.02 -8.26 -12.49
N GLU A 191 21.85 -9.59 -12.53
CA GLU A 191 20.59 -10.18 -12.97
C GLU A 191 19.48 -10.07 -11.92
N ALA A 192 18.26 -9.73 -12.34
CA ALA A 192 17.07 -9.83 -11.50
C ALA A 192 15.90 -10.41 -12.33
N THR A 193 15.73 -11.72 -12.26
CA THR A 193 14.68 -12.47 -12.96
C THR A 193 13.33 -12.24 -12.30
N VAL A 194 12.29 -12.08 -13.12
CA VAL A 194 10.91 -11.90 -12.68
C VAL A 194 9.98 -12.81 -13.48
N SER A 195 8.98 -13.34 -12.81
CA SER A 195 7.88 -14.11 -13.38
C SER A 195 6.62 -13.81 -12.60
N TRP A 196 5.56 -13.37 -13.30
CA TRP A 196 4.33 -12.95 -12.66
C TRP A 196 3.74 -14.07 -11.78
N GLY A 197 3.54 -13.77 -10.50
CA GLY A 197 2.99 -14.72 -9.52
C GLY A 197 3.98 -15.76 -8.98
N VAL A 198 5.26 -15.72 -9.38
CA VAL A 198 6.27 -16.71 -8.95
C VAL A 198 7.56 -16.05 -8.45
N LEU A 199 8.22 -15.23 -9.28
CA LEU A 199 9.50 -14.58 -8.94
C LEU A 199 9.34 -13.07 -9.06
N ASP A 200 9.81 -12.33 -8.07
CA ASP A 200 9.80 -10.88 -8.09
C ASP A 200 11.18 -10.27 -7.85
N PHE A 201 11.30 -9.00 -8.21
CA PHE A 201 12.41 -8.16 -7.76
C PHE A 201 11.86 -7.09 -6.85
N ARG A 202 12.34 -7.06 -5.60
CA ARG A 202 11.85 -6.16 -4.57
C ARG A 202 12.98 -5.48 -3.83
N PHE A 203 12.75 -4.23 -3.47
CA PHE A 203 13.65 -3.47 -2.61
C PHE A 203 12.84 -2.54 -1.69
N ARG A 204 13.45 -2.15 -0.58
CA ARG A 204 12.94 -1.14 0.34
C ARG A 204 13.69 0.17 0.14
N ASN A 205 12.95 1.28 0.12
CA ASN A 205 13.54 2.60 0.25
C ASN A 205 13.98 2.84 1.70
N ASN A 206 15.28 2.80 1.95
CA ASN A 206 15.91 3.07 3.23
C ASN A 206 16.77 4.36 3.20
N THR A 207 16.43 5.32 2.33
CA THR A 207 17.26 6.53 2.12
C THR A 207 16.97 7.67 3.08
N GLY A 208 15.85 7.63 3.82
CA GLY A 208 15.41 8.71 4.71
C GLY A 208 14.34 9.62 4.08
N ASP A 209 14.32 9.75 2.75
CA ASP A 209 13.34 10.54 2.00
C ASP A 209 12.58 9.68 0.97
N PRO A 210 11.46 10.16 0.41
CA PRO A 210 10.85 9.50 -0.74
C PRO A 210 11.80 9.47 -1.94
N ILE A 211 11.72 8.40 -2.73
CA ILE A 211 12.44 8.30 -4.01
C ILE A 211 11.46 8.22 -5.17
N ARG A 212 11.88 8.66 -6.35
CA ARG A 212 11.16 8.49 -7.62
C ARG A 212 12.02 7.74 -8.62
N LEU A 213 11.41 6.80 -9.32
CA LEU A 213 12.04 6.14 -10.48
C LEU A 213 11.67 6.90 -11.75
N GLU A 214 12.68 7.22 -12.56
CA GLU A 214 12.50 7.50 -13.99
C GLU A 214 12.89 6.24 -14.76
N ALA A 215 12.02 5.80 -15.66
CA ALA A 215 12.24 4.62 -16.46
C ALA A 215 11.94 4.89 -17.94
N ALA A 216 12.95 4.68 -18.79
CA ALA A 216 12.81 4.83 -20.23
C ALA A 216 13.38 3.60 -20.94
N CYS A 217 12.72 3.20 -22.02
CA CYS A 217 13.22 2.19 -22.93
C CYS A 217 13.04 2.72 -24.35
N SER A 218 14.12 3.07 -25.03
CA SER A 218 14.07 3.65 -26.37
C SER A 218 15.46 3.63 -27.01
N GLY A 219 15.52 3.58 -28.35
CA GLY A 219 16.79 3.75 -29.07
C GLY A 219 17.85 2.69 -28.74
N GLY A 220 17.43 1.47 -28.36
CA GLY A 220 18.35 0.40 -27.99
C GLY A 220 18.89 0.49 -26.56
N VAL A 221 18.34 1.37 -25.72
CA VAL A 221 18.75 1.55 -24.33
C VAL A 221 17.56 1.41 -23.39
N VAL A 222 17.70 0.61 -22.34
CA VAL A 222 16.87 0.68 -21.13
C VAL A 222 17.64 1.53 -20.13
N LYS A 223 17.00 2.57 -19.60
CA LYS A 223 17.57 3.55 -18.69
C LYS A 223 16.69 3.66 -17.45
N ILE A 224 17.28 3.45 -16.28
CA ILE A 224 16.64 3.68 -14.99
C ILE A 224 17.45 4.73 -14.22
N VAL A 225 16.76 5.74 -13.71
CA VAL A 225 17.33 6.76 -12.83
C VAL A 225 16.52 6.81 -11.54
N ILE A 226 17.20 6.88 -10.40
CA ILE A 226 16.55 7.03 -9.10
C ILE A 226 16.86 8.42 -8.58
N TYR A 227 15.81 9.17 -8.30
CA TYR A 227 15.87 10.50 -7.71
C TYR A 227 15.43 10.43 -6.25
N GLN A 228 16.22 10.97 -5.34
CA GLN A 228 15.78 11.29 -3.99
C GLN A 228 14.97 12.59 -4.04
N ARG A 229 13.78 12.58 -3.44
CA ARG A 229 12.88 13.74 -3.36
C ARG A 229 13.10 14.41 -2.01
N VAL A 230 13.98 15.40 -1.99
CA VAL A 230 14.33 16.14 -0.77
C VAL A 230 13.27 17.21 -0.51
N PRO A 231 12.60 17.21 0.67
CA PRO A 231 11.68 18.27 1.06
C PRO A 231 12.29 19.67 0.94
N VAL A 232 11.51 20.61 0.42
CA VAL A 232 11.84 22.04 0.47
C VAL A 232 10.83 22.72 1.37
N TYR A 233 11.32 23.30 2.46
CA TYR A 233 10.53 24.11 3.39
C TYR A 233 10.78 25.59 3.06
N ASP A 234 9.70 26.36 2.96
CA ASP A 234 9.75 27.81 2.79
C ASP A 234 10.03 28.51 4.14
#